data_AF-A0A8H4PZC0-F1
#
_entry.id   AF-A0A8H4PZC0-F1
#
_cell.length_a   1.000
_cell.length_b   1.000
_cell.length_c   1.000
_cell.angle_alpha   90.00
_cell.angle_beta   90.00
_cell.angle_gamma   90.00
#
_symmetry.space_group_name_H-M   'P 1'
#
loop_
_entity.id
_entity.type
_entity.pdbx_description
1 polymer ?
#
loop_
_entity_poly.entity_id
_entity_poly.type
_entity_poly.pdbx_seq_one_letter_code
_entity_poly.pdbx_strand_id
1 'polypeptide(L)'
;MKLLTAVFAAAVFNASALAAPVEAEGAGLEGRAPIVTCRPKLNGKTEKAFKVDVATAQTQARKAGLSTGKSGDPHRYHNGDKISFGAHGCDKKDAVLWEFPVYWVGKNAEWAKDVKTDKQPGGPTPLRVVYANSNGGIQYCGVMTHSEVNDRNQGLKFFQKCT
;
A
#
# COMPACT_ATOMS: atom_id res chain seq x y z
N MET A 1 70.18 45.33 -37.97
CA MET A 1 69.49 45.90 -36.78
C MET A 1 68.05 45.41 -36.84
N LYS A 2 67.44 44.68 -35.90
CA LYS A 2 67.71 44.37 -34.50
C LYS A 2 67.23 42.93 -34.24
N LEU A 3 67.92 42.23 -33.34
CA LEU A 3 67.46 41.00 -32.70
C LEU A 3 66.14 41.23 -31.98
N LEU A 4 65.35 40.16 -31.82
CA LEU A 4 64.69 39.86 -30.54
C LEU A 4 64.33 38.37 -30.47
N THR A 5 65.15 37.68 -29.69
CA THR A 5 64.96 36.33 -29.17
C THR A 5 63.76 36.32 -28.22
N ALA A 6 62.88 35.32 -28.31
CA ALA A 6 61.92 35.02 -27.25
C ALA A 6 61.90 33.50 -27.01
N VAL A 7 62.37 33.14 -25.82
CA VAL A 7 62.39 31.80 -25.22
C VAL A 7 60.95 31.45 -24.82
N PHE A 8 60.43 30.29 -25.26
CA PHE A 8 59.22 29.71 -24.68
C PHE A 8 59.60 28.49 -23.84
N ALA A 9 59.35 28.63 -22.53
CA ALA A 9 59.53 27.60 -21.53
C ALA A 9 58.47 26.50 -21.69
N ALA A 10 58.89 25.24 -21.70
CA ALA A 10 57.99 24.10 -21.65
C ALA A 10 57.48 23.90 -20.21
N ALA A 11 56.21 24.22 -19.96
CA ALA A 11 55.53 23.88 -18.72
C ALA A 11 54.96 22.45 -18.85
N VAL A 12 55.58 21.50 -18.14
CA VAL A 12 55.04 20.14 -17.98
C VAL A 12 53.93 20.20 -16.94
N PHE A 13 52.68 20.23 -17.39
CA PHE A 13 51.53 20.03 -16.51
C PHE A 13 51.43 18.53 -16.15
N ASN A 14 51.92 18.18 -14.96
CA ASN A 14 51.49 16.96 -14.29
C ASN A 14 50.01 17.12 -13.89
N ALA A 15 49.12 16.68 -14.76
CA ALA A 15 47.72 16.50 -14.40
C ALA A 15 47.62 15.31 -13.45
N SER A 16 47.56 15.58 -12.15
CA SER A 16 47.08 14.62 -11.18
C SER A 16 45.66 14.24 -11.59
N ALA A 17 45.49 13.03 -12.12
CA ALA A 17 44.17 12.46 -12.36
C ALA A 17 43.44 12.38 -11.02
N LEU A 18 42.56 13.34 -10.75
CA LEU A 18 41.55 13.22 -9.72
C LEU A 18 40.67 12.06 -10.15
N ALA A 19 40.92 10.88 -9.57
CA ALA A 19 39.96 9.80 -9.56
C ALA A 19 38.70 10.33 -8.85
N ALA A 20 37.73 10.76 -9.65
CA ALA A 20 36.41 11.06 -9.13
C ALA A 20 35.87 9.80 -8.45
N PRO A 21 35.28 9.90 -7.26
CA PRO A 21 34.53 8.78 -6.71
C PRO A 21 33.41 8.48 -7.71
N VAL A 22 33.44 7.28 -8.28
CA VAL A 22 32.27 6.72 -8.93
C VAL A 22 31.23 6.63 -7.84
N GLU A 23 30.23 7.52 -7.88
CA GLU A 23 29.02 7.34 -7.11
C GLU A 23 28.48 5.97 -7.54
N ALA A 24 28.68 4.98 -6.67
CA ALA A 24 27.95 3.75 -6.75
C ALA A 24 26.48 4.17 -6.68
N GLU A 25 25.81 4.16 -7.84
CA GLU A 25 24.36 4.24 -7.91
C GLU A 25 23.86 3.16 -6.95
N GLY A 26 23.43 3.61 -5.77
CA GLY A 26 22.85 2.75 -4.78
C GLY A 26 21.69 2.07 -5.47
N ALA A 27 21.83 0.77 -5.73
CA ALA A 27 20.73 -0.10 -6.08
C ALA A 27 19.64 0.23 -5.07
N GLY A 28 18.61 0.95 -5.54
CA GLY A 28 17.49 1.37 -4.72
C GLY A 28 16.90 0.12 -4.12
N LEU A 29 17.24 -0.16 -2.87
CA LEU A 29 16.47 -1.08 -2.05
C LEU A 29 15.11 -0.40 -1.92
N GLU A 30 14.20 -0.72 -2.85
CA GLU A 30 12.80 -0.33 -2.76
C GLU A 30 12.37 -0.68 -1.34
N GLY A 31 12.16 0.34 -0.51
CA GLY A 31 11.70 0.16 0.85
C GLY A 31 10.39 -0.60 0.75
N ARG A 32 10.42 -1.92 0.99
CA ARG A 32 9.23 -2.75 0.88
C ARG A 32 8.18 -2.12 1.78
N ALA A 33 7.05 -1.77 1.18
CA ALA A 33 5.94 -1.24 1.93
C ALA A 33 5.63 -2.20 3.11
N PRO A 34 5.20 -1.66 4.26
CA PRO A 34 4.95 -2.50 5.42
C PRO A 34 3.95 -3.61 5.06
N ILE A 35 4.21 -4.83 5.54
CA ILE A 35 3.24 -5.93 5.49
C ILE A 35 2.46 -5.93 6.80
N VAL A 36 1.13 -5.98 6.72
CA VAL A 36 0.27 -6.25 7.89
C VAL A 36 -0.25 -7.67 7.84
N THR A 37 -0.52 -8.27 9.00
CA THR A 37 -1.07 -9.62 9.09
C THR A 37 -2.47 -9.59 9.68
N CYS A 38 -3.42 -10.13 8.92
CA CYS A 38 -4.78 -10.35 9.35
C CYS A 38 -4.91 -11.77 9.91
N ARG A 39 -5.51 -11.92 11.09
CA ARG A 39 -5.52 -13.18 11.87
C ARG A 39 -6.95 -13.61 12.25
N PRO A 40 -7.84 -13.88 11.29
CA PRO A 40 -9.14 -14.49 11.61
C PRO A 40 -8.98 -15.92 12.12
N LYS A 41 -9.99 -16.40 12.85
CA LYS A 41 -10.18 -17.83 13.12
C LYS A 41 -10.91 -18.51 11.96
N LEU A 42 -10.40 -19.61 11.46
CA LEU A 42 -11.08 -20.49 10.52
C LEU A 42 -12.13 -21.32 11.26
N ASN A 43 -13.41 -21.11 10.92
CA ASN A 43 -14.57 -21.76 11.54
C ASN A 43 -14.51 -21.71 13.08
N GLY A 44 -14.01 -20.61 13.64
CA GLY A 44 -13.88 -20.39 15.08
C GLY A 44 -12.78 -21.19 15.79
N LYS A 45 -11.98 -21.98 15.06
CA LYS A 45 -11.03 -22.96 15.64
C LYS A 45 -9.58 -22.50 15.56
N THR A 46 -9.04 -22.46 14.34
CA THR A 46 -7.60 -22.26 14.11
C THR A 46 -7.35 -20.88 13.53
N GLU A 47 -6.32 -20.18 14.00
CA GLU A 47 -5.93 -18.92 13.38
C GLU A 47 -5.44 -19.16 11.94
N LYS A 48 -5.95 -18.36 10.99
CA LYS A 48 -5.51 -18.35 9.60
C LYS A 48 -4.87 -17.01 9.31
N ALA A 49 -3.57 -16.98 9.03
CA ALA A 49 -2.86 -15.75 8.75
C ALA A 49 -2.98 -15.35 7.26
N PHE A 50 -3.38 -14.11 7.01
CA PHE A 50 -3.30 -13.47 5.70
C PHE A 50 -2.33 -12.30 5.77
N LYS A 51 -1.30 -12.30 4.91
CA LYS A 51 -0.36 -11.18 4.80
C LYS A 51 -0.87 -10.21 3.74
N VAL A 52 -0.91 -8.91 4.04
CA VAL A 52 -1.35 -7.88 3.11
C VAL A 52 -0.25 -6.84 2.94
N ASP A 53 0.08 -6.56 1.69
CA ASP A 53 1.01 -5.49 1.33
C ASP A 53 0.30 -4.14 1.43
N VAL A 54 0.82 -3.23 2.26
CA VAL A 54 0.15 -1.95 2.53
C VAL A 54 0.16 -1.04 1.30
N ALA A 55 1.21 -1.05 0.47
CA ALA A 55 1.22 -0.23 -0.75
C ALA A 55 0.15 -0.70 -1.74
N THR A 56 -0.03 -2.01 -1.87
CA THR A 56 -1.11 -2.61 -2.67
C THR A 56 -2.46 -2.19 -2.13
N ALA A 57 -2.69 -2.30 -0.81
CA ALA A 57 -3.94 -1.88 -0.19
C ALA A 57 -4.23 -0.38 -0.40
N GLN A 58 -3.22 0.49 -0.26
CA GLN A 58 -3.33 1.92 -0.53
C GLN A 58 -3.65 2.20 -2.00
N THR A 59 -3.01 1.48 -2.92
CA THR A 59 -3.28 1.59 -4.36
C THR A 59 -4.72 1.17 -4.68
N GLN A 60 -5.20 0.08 -4.09
CA GLN A 60 -6.58 -0.37 -4.22
C GLN A 60 -7.57 0.67 -3.68
N ALA A 61 -7.32 1.25 -2.50
CA ALA A 61 -8.16 2.32 -1.95
C ALA A 61 -8.24 3.52 -2.91
N ARG A 62 -7.11 3.94 -3.49
CA ARG A 62 -7.06 5.04 -4.47
C ARG A 62 -7.84 4.71 -5.75
N LYS A 63 -7.66 3.51 -6.31
CA LYS A 63 -8.40 3.04 -7.48
C LYS A 63 -9.90 2.92 -7.22
N ALA A 64 -10.28 2.47 -6.02
CA ALA A 64 -11.67 2.35 -5.61
C ALA A 64 -12.38 3.71 -5.55
N GLY A 65 -11.67 4.75 -5.09
CA GLY A 65 -12.23 6.10 -5.01
C GLY A 65 -13.22 6.27 -3.85
N LEU A 66 -14.02 7.34 -3.92
CA LEU A 66 -15.03 7.71 -2.91
C LEU A 66 -16.46 7.56 -3.45
N SER A 67 -16.66 6.65 -4.40
CA SER A 67 -17.96 6.39 -5.02
C SER A 67 -18.15 4.90 -5.25
N THR A 68 -19.30 4.38 -4.85
CA THR A 68 -19.69 2.99 -5.10
C THR A 68 -19.80 2.72 -6.60
N GLY A 69 -19.15 1.65 -7.07
CA GLY A 69 -19.25 1.15 -8.43
C GLY A 69 -20.41 0.18 -8.62
N LYS A 70 -20.46 -0.46 -9.79
CA LYS A 70 -21.54 -1.38 -10.19
C LYS A 70 -21.58 -2.65 -9.34
N SER A 71 -20.45 -3.06 -8.75
CA SER A 71 -20.44 -4.22 -7.85
C SER A 71 -21.17 -3.94 -6.54
N GLY A 72 -21.20 -2.67 -6.10
CA GLY A 72 -21.49 -2.27 -4.74
C GLY A 72 -20.25 -1.71 -4.01
N ASP A 73 -19.04 -2.07 -4.44
CA ASP A 73 -17.79 -1.60 -3.83
C ASP A 73 -17.29 -0.29 -4.46
N PRO A 74 -16.55 0.55 -3.71
CA PRO A 74 -16.36 0.52 -2.26
C PRO A 74 -17.66 0.83 -1.50
N HIS A 75 -17.72 0.41 -0.23
CA HIS A 75 -18.83 0.72 0.67
C HIS A 75 -18.47 1.83 1.65
N ARG A 76 -19.49 2.54 2.14
CA ARG A 76 -19.36 3.35 3.35
C ARG A 76 -19.13 2.45 4.55
N TYR A 77 -18.06 2.72 5.29
CA TYR A 77 -17.79 2.05 6.55
C TYR A 77 -18.20 2.95 7.70
N HIS A 78 -19.08 2.46 8.57
CA HIS A 78 -19.60 3.22 9.72
C HIS A 78 -18.90 2.87 11.03
N ASN A 79 -17.91 1.96 11.02
CA ASN A 79 -17.13 1.56 12.18
C ASN A 79 -17.98 1.14 13.41
N GLY A 80 -19.02 0.34 13.18
CA GLY A 80 -19.87 -0.20 14.26
C GLY A 80 -19.10 -1.04 15.28
N ASP A 81 -17.98 -1.65 14.84
CA ASP A 81 -17.08 -2.45 15.68
C ASP A 81 -16.09 -1.61 16.50
N LYS A 82 -16.11 -0.27 16.37
CA LYS A 82 -15.28 0.68 17.13
C LYS A 82 -13.78 0.42 17.01
N ILE A 83 -13.32 0.07 15.81
CA ILE A 83 -11.91 -0.13 15.51
C ILE A 83 -11.19 1.22 15.60
N SER A 84 -10.12 1.30 16.39
CA SER A 84 -9.15 2.41 16.31
C SER A 84 -8.05 2.06 15.32
N PHE A 85 -7.91 2.89 14.30
CA PHE A 85 -6.90 2.76 13.27
C PHE A 85 -5.58 3.42 13.67
N GLY A 86 -5.59 4.31 14.68
CA GLY A 86 -4.41 5.00 15.19
C GLY A 86 -4.02 6.22 14.34
N ALA A 87 -4.90 6.67 13.45
CA ALA A 87 -4.71 7.86 12.64
C ALA A 87 -5.86 8.84 12.92
N HIS A 88 -5.53 10.09 13.27
CA HIS A 88 -6.51 11.11 13.68
C HIS A 88 -7.66 11.28 12.67
N GLY A 89 -7.34 11.35 11.37
CA GLY A 89 -8.35 11.47 10.31
C GLY A 89 -9.30 10.27 10.17
N CYS A 90 -8.91 9.12 10.71
CA CYS A 90 -9.68 7.87 10.69
C CYS A 90 -10.49 7.65 11.97
N ASP A 91 -9.96 8.10 13.11
CA ASP A 91 -10.52 7.81 14.44
C ASP A 91 -11.42 8.93 14.97
N LYS A 92 -11.50 10.08 14.27
CA LYS A 92 -12.41 11.16 14.62
C LYS A 92 -13.88 10.76 14.45
N LYS A 93 -14.76 11.30 15.29
CA LYS A 93 -16.19 10.93 15.37
C LYS A 93 -16.96 11.13 14.06
N ASP A 94 -16.60 12.14 13.28
CA ASP A 94 -17.21 12.50 12.00
C ASP A 94 -16.43 11.93 10.80
N ALA A 95 -15.49 10.99 11.03
CA ALA A 95 -14.71 10.39 9.96
C ALA A 95 -15.63 9.73 8.93
N VAL A 96 -15.47 10.13 7.67
CA VAL A 96 -16.16 9.53 6.54
C VAL A 96 -15.30 8.39 6.04
N LEU A 97 -15.51 7.20 6.61
CA LEU A 97 -14.75 6.00 6.23
C LEU A 97 -15.40 5.25 5.07
N TRP A 98 -14.54 4.58 4.32
CA TRP A 98 -14.83 3.68 3.22
C TRP A 98 -14.06 2.39 3.39
N GLU A 99 -14.62 1.30 2.87
CA GLU A 99 -13.96 0.02 2.77
C GLU A 99 -13.93 -0.49 1.33
N PHE A 100 -12.85 -1.17 0.95
CA PHE A 100 -12.74 -1.82 -0.36
C PHE A 100 -12.05 -3.19 -0.22
N PRO A 101 -12.50 -4.23 -0.95
CA PRO A 101 -11.87 -5.54 -0.91
C PRO A 101 -10.43 -5.53 -1.43
N VAL A 102 -9.57 -6.30 -0.76
CA VAL A 102 -8.16 -6.49 -1.17
C VAL A 102 -7.78 -7.95 -1.05
N TYR A 103 -6.76 -8.38 -1.79
CA TYR A 103 -6.21 -9.73 -1.67
C TYR A 103 -4.93 -9.76 -0.86
N TRP A 104 -4.63 -10.91 -0.28
CA TRP A 104 -3.38 -11.18 0.43
C TRP A 104 -2.23 -11.45 -0.54
N VAL A 105 -1.00 -11.28 -0.06
CA VAL A 105 0.23 -11.58 -0.79
C VAL A 105 0.24 -13.03 -1.28
N GLY A 106 0.61 -13.22 -2.55
CA GLY A 106 0.61 -14.53 -3.22
C GLY A 106 -0.70 -14.87 -3.93
N LYS A 107 -1.77 -14.09 -3.71
CA LYS A 107 -2.96 -14.15 -4.56
C LYS A 107 -2.69 -13.35 -5.83
N ASN A 108 -2.57 -14.03 -6.96
CA ASN A 108 -2.32 -13.39 -8.26
C ASN A 108 -3.59 -12.79 -8.88
N ALA A 109 -4.22 -11.84 -8.19
CA ALA A 109 -5.41 -11.15 -8.65
C ALA A 109 -5.57 -9.77 -7.97
N GLU A 110 -6.34 -8.90 -8.61
CA GLU A 110 -6.77 -7.60 -8.09
C GLU A 110 -8.30 -7.56 -8.02
N TRP A 111 -8.89 -6.86 -7.03
CA TRP A 111 -10.34 -6.72 -6.96
C TRP A 111 -10.83 -5.71 -8.00
N ALA A 112 -11.75 -6.12 -8.85
CA ALA A 112 -12.32 -5.24 -9.86
C ALA A 112 -13.58 -4.54 -9.31
N LYS A 113 -13.50 -3.21 -9.13
CA LYS A 113 -14.57 -2.37 -8.55
C LYS A 113 -15.96 -2.56 -9.17
N ASP A 114 -16.03 -2.83 -10.46
CA ASP A 114 -17.32 -2.94 -11.18
C ASP A 114 -17.75 -4.39 -11.44
N VAL A 115 -17.06 -5.36 -10.86
CA VAL A 115 -17.36 -6.80 -11.00
C VAL A 115 -18.00 -7.32 -9.72
N LYS A 116 -19.11 -8.07 -9.83
CA LYS A 116 -19.77 -8.66 -8.66
C LYS A 116 -18.87 -9.70 -7.97
N THR A 117 -19.00 -9.82 -6.66
CA THR A 117 -18.22 -10.70 -5.77
C THR A 117 -18.04 -12.13 -6.29
N ASP A 118 -19.10 -12.73 -6.83
CA ASP A 118 -19.13 -14.09 -7.37
C ASP A 118 -18.36 -14.25 -8.69
N LYS A 119 -18.06 -13.14 -9.38
CA LYS A 119 -17.35 -13.08 -10.66
C LYS A 119 -15.94 -12.50 -10.55
N GLN A 120 -15.47 -12.25 -9.33
CA GLN A 120 -14.13 -11.69 -9.12
C GLN A 120 -13.05 -12.68 -9.59
N PRO A 121 -12.02 -12.22 -10.32
CA PRO A 121 -11.00 -13.10 -10.88
C PRO A 121 -10.18 -13.83 -9.79
N GLY A 122 -10.00 -13.19 -8.63
CA GLY A 122 -9.38 -13.82 -7.46
C GLY A 122 -10.36 -14.57 -6.55
N GLY A 123 -11.66 -14.61 -6.87
CA GLY A 123 -12.69 -15.15 -5.97
C GLY A 123 -12.89 -14.32 -4.69
N PRO A 124 -13.56 -14.84 -3.66
CA PRO A 124 -13.90 -14.07 -2.46
C PRO A 124 -12.67 -13.73 -1.60
N THR A 125 -12.73 -12.58 -0.93
CA THR A 125 -11.76 -12.15 0.09
C THR A 125 -12.46 -11.56 1.31
N PRO A 126 -12.05 -11.92 2.54
CA PRO A 126 -12.59 -11.34 3.78
C PRO A 126 -11.88 -10.03 4.16
N LEU A 127 -10.83 -9.67 3.43
CA LEU A 127 -9.96 -8.54 3.74
C LEU A 127 -10.52 -7.27 3.11
N ARG A 128 -10.45 -6.18 3.87
CA ARG A 128 -10.90 -4.85 3.43
C ARG A 128 -9.83 -3.83 3.78
N VAL A 129 -9.41 -3.02 2.81
CA VAL A 129 -8.69 -1.78 3.12
C VAL A 129 -9.71 -0.75 3.59
N VAL A 130 -9.40 -0.05 4.68
CA VAL A 130 -10.20 1.05 5.23
C VAL A 130 -9.47 2.35 4.97
N TYR A 131 -10.21 3.35 4.51
CA TYR A 131 -9.68 4.67 4.22
C TYR A 131 -10.72 5.76 4.49
N ALA A 132 -10.25 6.95 4.85
CA ALA A 132 -11.07 8.11 5.11
C ALA A 132 -11.13 9.03 3.89
N ASN A 133 -12.29 9.65 3.69
CA ASN A 133 -12.39 10.86 2.88
C ASN A 133 -11.80 12.02 3.67
N SER A 134 -10.65 12.51 3.21
CA SER A 134 -9.99 13.70 3.74
C SER A 134 -10.14 14.83 2.72
N ASN A 135 -11.27 15.54 2.77
CA ASN A 135 -11.61 16.64 1.87
C ASN A 135 -11.50 16.31 0.37
N GLY A 136 -12.03 15.15 -0.03
CA GLY A 136 -11.94 14.61 -1.39
C GLY A 136 -10.69 13.75 -1.64
N GLY A 137 -9.70 13.83 -0.75
CA GLY A 137 -8.53 12.95 -0.74
C GLY A 137 -8.80 11.60 -0.08
N ILE A 138 -7.98 10.61 -0.43
CA ILE A 138 -8.03 9.26 0.15
C ILE A 138 -6.90 9.12 1.16
N GLN A 139 -7.25 9.04 2.44
CA GLN A 139 -6.32 8.78 3.53
C GLN A 139 -6.44 7.32 3.97
N TYR A 140 -5.37 6.54 3.85
CA TYR A 140 -5.32 5.17 4.34
C TYR A 140 -5.44 5.12 5.87
N CYS A 141 -6.29 4.21 6.37
CA CYS A 141 -6.50 3.99 7.81
C CYS A 141 -5.92 2.65 8.26
N GLY A 142 -6.13 1.59 7.48
CA GLY A 142 -5.66 0.26 7.84
C GLY A 142 -6.24 -0.81 6.93
N VAL A 143 -5.92 -2.06 7.25
CA VAL A 143 -6.62 -3.23 6.70
C VAL A 143 -7.37 -3.89 7.84
N MET A 144 -8.55 -4.39 7.55
CA MET A 144 -9.35 -5.17 8.47
C MET A 144 -9.79 -6.49 7.84
N THR A 145 -10.19 -7.41 8.69
CA THR A 145 -10.80 -8.69 8.36
C THR A 145 -11.90 -8.97 9.35
N HIS A 146 -12.86 -9.81 9.00
CA HIS A 146 -13.70 -10.43 10.00
C HIS A 146 -12.85 -11.23 11.01
N SER A 147 -13.28 -11.32 12.27
CA SER A 147 -12.60 -12.10 13.32
C SER A 147 -12.71 -13.60 13.09
N GLU A 148 -13.70 -14.04 12.30
CA GLU A 148 -13.86 -15.42 11.88
C GLU A 148 -14.10 -15.49 10.36
N VAL A 149 -13.61 -16.54 9.72
CA VAL A 149 -13.88 -16.84 8.31
C VAL A 149 -14.24 -18.30 8.14
N ASN A 150 -15.08 -18.62 7.16
CA ASN A 150 -15.34 -20.01 6.77
C ASN A 150 -14.32 -20.53 5.75
N ASP A 151 -14.48 -21.78 5.30
CA ASP A 151 -13.59 -22.42 4.34
C ASP A 151 -13.55 -21.72 2.97
N ARG A 152 -14.58 -20.92 2.65
CA ARG A 152 -14.65 -20.10 1.43
C ARG A 152 -14.10 -18.69 1.65
N ASN A 153 -13.48 -18.43 2.80
CA ASN A 153 -13.03 -17.12 3.25
C ASN A 153 -14.14 -16.07 3.29
N GLN A 154 -15.39 -16.49 3.49
CA GLN A 154 -16.47 -15.57 3.79
C GLN A 154 -16.32 -15.11 5.24
N GLY A 155 -16.43 -13.81 5.44
CA GLY A 155 -16.35 -13.19 6.75
C GLY A 155 -17.55 -13.51 7.65
N LEU A 156 -17.26 -13.75 8.92
CA LEU A 156 -18.23 -14.04 9.97
C LEU A 156 -17.92 -13.14 11.20
N LYS A 157 -18.94 -12.77 11.96
CA LYS A 157 -18.82 -11.91 13.16
C LYS A 157 -18.26 -10.51 12.84
N PHE A 158 -17.69 -9.85 13.84
CA PHE A 158 -17.22 -8.46 13.79
C PHE A 158 -15.92 -8.30 13.00
N PHE A 159 -15.64 -7.08 12.51
CA PHE A 159 -14.35 -6.73 11.92
C PHE A 159 -13.29 -6.43 12.99
N GLN A 160 -12.06 -6.83 12.71
CA GLN A 160 -10.88 -6.54 13.50
C GLN A 160 -9.76 -5.99 12.61
N LYS A 161 -8.97 -5.07 13.16
CA LYS A 161 -7.79 -4.50 12.48
C LYS A 161 -6.68 -5.54 12.34
N CYS A 162 -6.00 -5.51 11.20
CA CYS A 162 -4.79 -6.29 10.95
C CYS A 162 -3.55 -5.56 11.50
N THR A 163 -2.54 -6.33 11.91
CA THR A 163 -1.32 -5.83 12.58
C THR A 163 -0.07 -6.34 11.90
#